data_AF-A0A7K4D3N1-F1
#
_entry.id   AF-A0A7K4D3N1-F1
#
_cell.length_a   1.000
_cell.length_b   1.000
_cell.length_c   1.000
_cell.angle_alpha   90.00
_cell.angle_beta   90.00
_cell.angle_gamma   90.00
#
_symmetry.space_group_name_H-M   'P 1'
#
loop_
_entity.id
_entity.type
_entity.pdbx_description
1 polymer ?
#
loop_
_entity_poly.entity_id
_entity_poly.type
_entity_poly.pdbx_seq_one_letter_code
_entity_poly.pdbx_strand_id
1 'polypeptide(L)'
;MKTRLNEEMVKALFASCSKEFDVLLGIFKLAIHDWDRVQYVLEGKPSIGEEGWHVIYELFKKFNEEHPGESVFPGGLWLSMGFSIDKSLEAWEVDTSAMKFLYKSASCDISGGSVDGKYECA
;
A
#
# COMPACT_ATOMS: atom_id res chain seq x y z
N MET A 1 -4.08 -7.83 10.96
CA MET A 1 -4.80 -6.66 11.51
C MET A 1 -5.86 -6.31 10.50
N LYS A 2 -7.11 -6.20 10.94
CA LYS A 2 -8.24 -6.00 10.06
C LYS A 2 -8.64 -4.53 10.02
N THR A 3 -8.87 -4.01 8.82
CA THR A 3 -9.47 -2.69 8.59
C THR A 3 -10.58 -2.81 7.55
N ARG A 4 -11.41 -1.79 7.40
CA ARG A 4 -12.42 -1.73 6.34
C ARG A 4 -12.07 -0.59 5.39
N LEU A 5 -11.89 -0.91 4.11
CA LEU A 5 -11.74 0.10 3.08
C LEU A 5 -13.08 0.81 2.82
N ASN A 6 -13.00 2.11 2.60
CA ASN A 6 -14.13 2.90 2.16
C ASN A 6 -14.12 2.99 0.63
N GLU A 7 -15.16 2.46 -0.01
CA GLU A 7 -15.31 2.44 -1.46
C GLU A 7 -15.20 3.84 -2.09
N GLU A 8 -15.80 4.85 -1.48
CA GLU A 8 -15.77 6.22 -2.01
C GLU A 8 -14.36 6.83 -1.94
N MET A 9 -13.59 6.52 -0.89
CA MET A 9 -12.19 6.93 -0.83
C MET A 9 -11.34 6.23 -1.89
N VAL A 10 -11.62 4.95 -2.16
CA VAL A 10 -10.95 4.21 -3.24
C VAL A 10 -11.27 4.84 -4.59
N LYS A 11 -12.55 5.09 -4.89
CA LYS A 11 -12.97 5.79 -6.14
C LYS A 11 -12.32 7.16 -6.27
N ALA A 12 -12.19 7.91 -5.17
CA ALA A 12 -11.54 9.22 -5.17
C ALA A 12 -10.05 9.14 -5.56
N LEU A 13 -9.34 8.04 -5.26
CA LEU A 13 -7.96 7.84 -5.74
C LEU A 13 -7.91 7.74 -7.26
N PHE A 14 -8.80 6.96 -7.88
CA PHE A 14 -8.87 6.84 -9.35
C PHE A 14 -9.21 8.16 -10.04
N ALA A 15 -9.99 9.04 -9.38
CA ALA A 15 -10.33 10.35 -9.91
C ALA A 15 -9.20 11.40 -9.77
N SER A 16 -8.26 11.20 -8.84
CA SER A 16 -7.24 12.20 -8.48
C SER A 16 -5.82 11.83 -8.93
N CYS A 17 -5.55 10.55 -9.15
CA CYS A 17 -4.25 10.07 -9.62
C CYS A 17 -4.18 10.06 -11.15
N SER A 18 -2.99 10.33 -11.70
CA SER A 18 -2.72 10.25 -13.14
C SER A 18 -1.94 9.00 -13.55
N LYS A 19 -1.50 8.19 -12.57
CA LYS A 19 -0.73 6.95 -12.77
C LYS A 19 -1.37 5.81 -12.00
N GLU A 20 -1.43 4.62 -12.61
CA GLU A 20 -2.05 3.46 -11.97
C GLU A 20 -1.29 3.03 -10.70
N PHE A 21 0.03 3.23 -10.69
CA PHE A 21 0.87 2.92 -9.54
C PHE A 21 0.57 3.81 -8.33
N ASP A 22 0.24 5.09 -8.55
CA ASP A 22 -0.11 6.01 -7.47
C ASP A 22 -1.45 5.63 -6.84
N VAL A 23 -2.40 5.14 -7.65
CA VAL A 23 -3.66 4.58 -7.14
C VAL A 23 -3.39 3.37 -6.25
N LEU A 24 -2.55 2.44 -6.71
CA LEU A 24 -2.18 1.26 -5.92
C LEU A 24 -1.57 1.68 -4.57
N LEU A 25 -0.59 2.58 -4.57
CA LEU A 25 0.00 3.09 -3.33
C LEU A 25 -1.03 3.78 -2.43
N GLY A 26 -1.98 4.52 -3.01
CA GLY A 26 -3.10 5.11 -2.28
C GLY A 26 -3.96 4.07 -1.59
N ILE A 27 -4.29 2.97 -2.24
CA ILE A 27 -5.07 1.88 -1.65
C ILE A 27 -4.30 1.22 -0.50
N PHE A 28 -2.99 1.00 -0.64
CA PHE A 28 -2.14 0.50 0.45
C PHE A 28 -2.13 1.45 1.65
N LYS A 29 -2.05 2.78 1.42
CA LYS A 29 -2.14 3.80 2.47
C LYS A 29 -3.46 3.76 3.24
N LEU A 30 -4.58 3.48 2.56
CA LEU A 30 -5.89 3.34 3.19
C LEU A 30 -6.01 2.06 4.00
N ALA A 31 -5.33 0.98 3.58
CA ALA A 31 -5.45 -0.35 4.18
C ALA A 31 -4.48 -0.62 5.34
N ILE A 32 -3.30 0.00 5.33
CA ILE A 32 -2.22 -0.31 6.28
C ILE A 32 -2.04 0.85 7.24
N HIS A 33 -2.23 0.56 8.54
CA HIS A 33 -1.98 1.52 9.59
C HIS A 33 -0.50 1.93 9.61
N ASP A 34 -0.23 3.20 9.94
CA ASP A 34 1.12 3.75 10.02
C ASP A 34 1.94 3.63 8.72
N TRP A 35 1.28 3.58 7.55
CA TRP A 35 1.97 3.45 6.26
C TRP A 35 3.10 4.47 6.06
N ASP A 36 2.94 5.70 6.55
CA ASP A 36 3.97 6.75 6.43
C ASP A 36 5.29 6.43 7.15
N ARG A 37 5.23 5.52 8.14
CA ARG A 37 6.39 5.02 8.88
C ARG A 37 7.02 3.79 8.23
N VAL A 38 6.33 3.14 7.30
CA VAL A 38 6.85 1.97 6.59
C VAL A 38 7.97 2.42 5.64
N GLN A 39 9.09 1.71 5.70
CA GLN A 39 10.23 1.88 4.79
C GLN A 39 10.23 0.79 3.71
N TYR A 40 9.97 -0.47 4.09
CA TYR A 40 9.86 -1.60 3.17
C TYR A 40 8.77 -2.57 3.61
N VAL A 41 8.07 -3.15 2.64
CA VAL A 41 7.27 -4.38 2.85
C VAL A 41 8.21 -5.55 2.58
N LEU A 42 8.48 -6.35 3.61
CA LEU A 42 9.44 -7.45 3.53
C LEU A 42 8.79 -8.73 2.99
N GLU A 43 7.60 -9.04 3.49
CA GLU A 43 6.88 -10.27 3.19
C GLU A 43 5.36 -10.05 3.27
N GLY A 44 4.63 -10.97 2.64
CA GLY A 44 3.18 -11.03 2.69
C GLY A 44 2.48 -10.11 1.69
N LYS A 45 1.17 -10.32 1.55
CA LYS A 45 0.26 -9.54 0.69
C LYS A 45 -1.04 -9.35 1.46
N PRO A 46 -1.66 -8.16 1.46
CA PRO A 46 -2.96 -7.98 2.08
C PRO A 46 -4.01 -8.89 1.42
N SER A 47 -4.98 -9.32 2.20
CA SER A 47 -6.19 -10.00 1.71
C SER A 47 -7.40 -9.09 1.87
N ILE A 48 -8.35 -9.15 0.95
CA ILE A 48 -9.62 -8.40 1.00
C ILE A 48 -10.80 -9.31 0.64
N GLY A 49 -11.99 -8.96 1.15
CA GLY A 49 -13.25 -9.56 0.71
C GLY A 49 -13.46 -9.53 -0.81
N GLU A 50 -14.19 -10.53 -1.30
CA GLU A 50 -14.38 -10.79 -2.74
C GLU A 50 -15.01 -9.61 -3.48
N GLU A 51 -16.04 -8.98 -2.91
CA GLU A 51 -16.72 -7.83 -3.53
C GLU A 51 -15.78 -6.64 -3.72
N GLY A 52 -15.10 -6.19 -2.66
CA GLY A 52 -14.16 -5.06 -2.73
C GLY A 52 -13.01 -5.33 -3.68
N TRP A 53 -12.52 -6.57 -3.74
CA TRP A 53 -11.51 -6.97 -4.72
C TRP A 53 -11.99 -6.76 -6.17
N HIS A 54 -13.20 -7.23 -6.49
CA HIS A 54 -13.76 -7.15 -7.84
C HIS A 54 -14.07 -5.70 -8.23
N VAL A 55 -14.60 -4.90 -7.31
CA VAL A 55 -14.86 -3.47 -7.57
C VAL A 55 -13.55 -2.75 -7.87
N ILE A 56 -12.49 -2.96 -7.08
CA ILE A 56 -11.19 -2.35 -7.33
C ILE A 56 -10.61 -2.79 -8.68
N TYR A 57 -10.73 -4.08 -9.02
CA TYR A 57 -10.26 -4.60 -10.30
C TYR A 57 -10.95 -3.92 -11.51
N GLU A 58 -12.27 -3.76 -11.46
CA GLU A 58 -13.01 -3.06 -12.51
C GLU A 58 -12.65 -1.57 -12.60
N LEU A 59 -12.35 -0.92 -11.47
CA LEU A 59 -11.83 0.46 -11.46
C LEU A 59 -10.45 0.55 -12.13
N PHE A 60 -9.53 -0.38 -11.87
CA PHE A 60 -8.23 -0.41 -12.56
C PHE A 60 -8.38 -0.65 -14.07
N LYS A 61 -9.26 -1.56 -14.49
CA LYS A 61 -9.54 -1.78 -15.92
C LYS A 61 -10.01 -0.49 -16.59
N LYS A 62 -11.01 0.17 -16.00
CA LYS A 62 -11.54 1.44 -16.52
C LYS A 62 -10.46 2.52 -16.56
N PHE A 63 -9.65 2.62 -15.51
CA PHE A 63 -8.54 3.57 -15.46
C PHE A 63 -7.55 3.34 -16.60
N ASN A 64 -7.19 2.09 -16.90
CA ASN A 64 -6.28 1.75 -18.00
C ASN A 64 -6.88 2.03 -19.39
N GLU A 65 -8.21 1.89 -19.55
CA GLU A 65 -8.90 2.27 -20.79
C GLU A 65 -8.84 3.78 -21.03
N GLU A 66 -8.98 4.58 -19.97
CA GLU A 66 -8.90 6.05 -20.00
C GLU A 66 -7.46 6.57 -20.11
N HIS A 67 -6.46 5.73 -19.75
CA HIS A 67 -5.04 6.05 -19.77
C HIS A 67 -4.23 5.00 -20.56
N PRO A 68 -4.33 4.99 -21.91
CA PRO A 68 -3.60 4.04 -22.74
C PRO A 68 -2.09 4.08 -22.49
N GLY A 69 -1.48 2.92 -22.32
CA GLY A 69 -0.04 2.77 -22.12
C GLY A 69 0.41 2.65 -20.66
N GLU A 70 -0.47 2.88 -19.68
CA GLU A 70 -0.17 2.59 -18.27
C GLU A 70 -0.03 1.08 -18.02
N SER A 71 -0.88 0.26 -18.65
CA SER A 71 -0.81 -1.20 -18.56
C SER A 71 -1.02 -1.87 -19.91
N VAL A 72 -0.25 -2.93 -20.18
CA VAL A 72 -0.43 -3.76 -21.40
C VAL A 72 -1.71 -4.59 -21.32
N PHE A 73 -2.07 -5.03 -20.11
CA PHE A 73 -3.29 -5.76 -19.83
C PHE A 73 -4.14 -4.94 -18.86
N PRO A 74 -5.35 -4.48 -19.24
CA PRO A 74 -6.21 -3.72 -18.33
C PRO A 74 -6.43 -4.44 -17.00
N GLY A 75 -6.20 -3.75 -15.88
CA GLY A 75 -6.25 -4.32 -14.53
C GLY A 75 -5.00 -5.12 -14.12
N GLY A 76 -3.97 -5.20 -14.97
CA GLY A 76 -2.80 -6.05 -14.77
C GLY A 76 -2.01 -5.69 -13.51
N LEU A 77 -1.93 -4.41 -13.15
CA LEU A 77 -1.26 -3.99 -11.92
C LEU A 77 -1.97 -4.51 -10.67
N TRP A 78 -3.31 -4.48 -10.63
CA TRP A 78 -4.08 -5.02 -9.50
C TRP A 78 -3.93 -6.55 -9.38
N LEU A 79 -3.98 -7.26 -10.51
CA LEU A 79 -3.81 -8.71 -10.53
C LEU A 79 -2.44 -9.15 -10.00
N SER A 80 -1.39 -8.41 -10.35
CA SER A 80 -0.02 -8.72 -9.95
C SER A 80 0.30 -8.24 -8.53
N MET A 81 0.09 -6.95 -8.26
CA MET A 81 0.60 -6.25 -7.08
C MET A 81 -0.48 -5.82 -6.08
N GLY A 82 -1.76 -5.99 -6.43
CA GLY A 82 -2.91 -5.69 -5.58
C GLY A 82 -3.07 -6.65 -4.41
N PHE A 83 -4.29 -6.75 -3.88
CA PHE A 83 -4.59 -7.63 -2.75
C PHE A 83 -4.99 -9.03 -3.20
N SER A 84 -4.94 -10.00 -2.30
CA SER A 84 -5.48 -11.35 -2.50
C SER A 84 -6.98 -11.38 -2.15
N ILE A 85 -7.74 -12.26 -2.79
CA ILE A 85 -9.14 -12.50 -2.41
C ILE A 85 -9.16 -13.43 -1.19
N ASP A 86 -9.95 -13.07 -0.17
CA ASP A 86 -10.30 -13.94 0.94
C ASP A 86 -11.81 -13.94 1.14
N LYS A 87 -12.44 -15.09 0.84
CA LYS A 87 -13.90 -15.30 0.91
C LYS A 87 -14.43 -15.36 2.34
N SER A 88 -13.56 -15.43 3.35
CA SER A 88 -13.95 -15.40 4.76
C SER A 88 -14.03 -13.97 5.32
N LEU A 89 -13.55 -12.98 4.58
CA LEU A 89 -13.65 -11.56 4.94
C LEU A 89 -14.96 -10.97 4.42
N GLU A 90 -15.48 -9.99 5.15
CA GLU A 90 -16.57 -9.13 4.68
C GLU A 90 -16.16 -8.37 3.41
N ALA A 91 -17.14 -7.97 2.58
CA ALA A 91 -16.98 -7.35 1.27
C ALA A 91 -15.77 -6.41 1.10
N TRP A 92 -15.60 -5.44 2.01
CA TRP A 92 -14.54 -4.42 1.99
C TRP A 92 -13.58 -4.53 3.19
N GLU A 93 -13.64 -5.62 3.94
CA GLU A 93 -12.68 -5.89 5.01
C GLU A 93 -11.35 -6.34 4.42
N VAL A 94 -10.26 -5.75 4.91
CA VAL A 94 -8.89 -6.05 4.53
C VAL A 94 -8.15 -6.59 5.75
N ASP A 95 -7.47 -7.73 5.59
CA ASP A 95 -6.53 -8.23 6.58
C ASP A 95 -5.08 -8.08 6.11
N THR A 96 -4.29 -7.41 6.95
CA THR A 96 -2.86 -7.18 6.78
C THR A 96 -2.02 -8.02 7.75
N SER A 97 -2.62 -8.98 8.47
CA SER A 97 -1.95 -9.81 9.50
C SER A 97 -0.74 -10.59 8.97
N ALA A 98 -0.78 -11.02 7.71
CA ALA A 98 0.29 -11.76 7.07
C ALA A 98 1.49 -10.90 6.64
N MET A 99 1.38 -9.57 6.73
CA MET A 99 2.41 -8.65 6.25
C MET A 99 3.50 -8.41 7.29
N LYS A 100 4.74 -8.29 6.82
CA LYS A 100 5.89 -7.86 7.63
C LYS A 100 6.48 -6.59 7.06
N PHE A 101 6.71 -5.60 7.94
CA PHE A 101 7.20 -4.28 7.57
C PHE A 101 8.53 -3.99 8.24
N LEU A 102 9.43 -3.34 7.50
CA LEU A 102 10.53 -2.57 8.07
C LEU A 102 10.05 -1.12 8.23
N TYR A 103 10.18 -0.57 9.42
CA TYR A 103 9.84 0.83 9.68
C TYR A 103 11.07 1.72 9.64
N LYS A 104 10.88 2.98 9.26
CA LYS A 104 11.92 4.01 9.34
C LYS A 104 12.40 4.10 10.79
N SER A 105 13.72 4.06 11.00
CA SER A 105 14.28 4.40 12.31
C SER A 105 13.88 5.83 12.64
N ALA A 106 13.41 6.08 13.86
CA ALA A 106 13.36 7.45 14.35
C ALA A 106 14.77 8.01 14.23
N SER A 107 14.95 9.08 13.44
CA SER A 107 16.20 9.83 13.50
C SER A 107 16.36 10.27 14.95
N CYS A 108 17.35 9.73 15.64
CA CYS A 108 17.83 10.38 16.86
C CYS A 108 18.28 11.78 16.41
N ASP A 109 17.52 12.80 16.79
CA ASP A 109 18.00 14.17 16.77
C ASP A 109 19.22 14.21 17.68
N ILE A 110 20.41 14.01 17.12
CA ILE A 110 21.66 14.38 17.76
C ILE A 110 21.68 15.90 17.72
N SER A 111 20.93 16.50 18.65
CA SER A 111 21.20 17.85 19.10
C SER A 111 22.67 17.86 19.55
N GLY A 112 23.45 18.71 18.90
CA GLY A 112 24.90 18.76 19.03
C GLY A 112 25.34 18.92 20.48
N GLY A 113 25.79 17.82 21.08
CA GLY A 113 26.70 17.82 22.21
C GLY A 113 28.12 17.73 21.66
N SER A 114 28.82 18.86 21.65
CA SER A 114 30.26 18.89 21.47
C SER A 114 30.95 18.24 22.68
N VAL A 115 32.18 17.78 22.43
CA VAL A 115 33.31 17.57 23.38
C VAL A 115 33.70 16.09 23.63
N ASP A 116 34.80 15.77 22.92
CA ASP A 116 35.99 14.98 23.29
C ASP A 116 35.91 13.51 23.74
N GLY A 117 36.74 12.69 23.05
CA GLY A 117 37.41 11.56 23.71
C GLY A 117 37.66 10.31 22.85
N LYS A 118 38.81 10.28 22.17
CA LYS A 118 39.64 9.11 21.79
C LYS A 118 38.95 7.78 21.46
N TYR A 119 39.05 7.38 20.19
CA TYR A 119 38.96 5.97 19.77
C TYR A 119 40.37 5.50 19.41
N GLU A 120 40.97 4.67 20.24
CA GLU A 120 42.10 3.80 19.84
C GLU A 120 41.51 2.50 19.28
N CYS A 121 41.83 2.20 18.03
CA CYS A 121 41.84 0.84 17.49
C CYS A 121 43.19 0.65 16.80
N ALA A 122 44.03 -0.17 17.45
CA ALA A 122 45.31 -0.75 17.01
C ALA A 122 46.40 0.22 16.49
#